data_AF-A0A4P9W9N2-F1
#
_entry.id   AF-A0A4P9W9N2-F1
#
_cell.length_a   1.000
_cell.length_b   1.000
_cell.length_c   1.000
_cell.angle_alpha   90.00
_cell.angle_beta   90.00
_cell.angle_gamma   90.00
#
_symmetry.space_group_name_H-M   'P 1'
#
loop_
_entity.id
_entity.type
_entity.pdbx_description
1 polymer ?
#
loop_
_entity_poly.entity_id
_entity_poly.type
_entity_poly.pdbx_seq_one_letter_code
_entity_poly.pdbx_strand_id
1 'polypeptide(L)'
;VRQSNFCNPATGQAAITISPIHYDKRALTCTDPLSLTNSLFNLSYMTSVSTLRIADVLASDGGLELIVRILKRLGPTERGPPGQPHNALSAHPLSRFAYSAALTCLCNVAIRGNQRLRRRLVDAGIVTVIRDLLVTVPQELAANVAQPGRAQGEGRREGGGAAALALSQQAHYVNDILLAVKIVAYLSKYHSVRTAFHSGYPPHNVFQLIEPLTSSLMSTEVRRWAVICMRNAFKRDSGTGEEVAAGEPSLPSSSDAPRQFSKCSRCRRVTYCSKICQRSAWPLHKNWCLK
;
A
#
# COMPACT_ATOMS: atom_id res chain seq x y z
N VAL A 1 -36.49 -2.79 -13.81
CA VAL A 1 -35.94 -2.12 -15.01
C VAL A 1 -34.55 -1.63 -14.69
N ARG A 2 -33.53 -2.11 -15.40
CA ARG A 2 -32.13 -1.68 -15.25
C ARG A 2 -32.06 -0.22 -15.67
N GLN A 3 -31.86 0.71 -14.73
CA GLN A 3 -31.64 2.10 -15.11
C GLN A 3 -30.34 2.17 -15.91
N SER A 4 -30.46 2.50 -17.19
CA SER A 4 -29.31 2.85 -18.01
C SER A 4 -28.70 4.13 -17.44
N ASN A 5 -27.37 4.19 -17.39
CA ASN A 5 -26.60 5.35 -16.95
C ASN A 5 -26.77 6.53 -17.94
N PHE A 6 -27.97 7.11 -18.02
CA PHE A 6 -28.24 8.37 -18.71
C PHE A 6 -28.25 9.53 -17.71
N CYS A 7 -27.71 10.67 -18.15
CA CYS A 7 -27.35 11.81 -17.33
C CYS A 7 -28.50 12.43 -16.51
N ASN A 8 -28.20 12.90 -15.30
CA ASN A 8 -29.05 13.86 -14.58
C ASN A 8 -28.25 15.14 -14.24
N PRO A 9 -28.32 16.19 -15.09
CA PRO A 9 -27.62 17.45 -14.86
C PRO A 9 -28.07 18.19 -13.59
N ALA A 10 -29.23 17.87 -13.00
CA ALA A 10 -29.70 18.48 -11.75
C ALA A 10 -28.98 17.96 -10.50
N THR A 11 -28.29 16.82 -10.59
CA THR A 11 -27.67 16.14 -9.41
C THR A 11 -26.14 16.07 -9.46
N GLY A 12 -25.52 16.50 -10.56
CA GLY A 12 -24.05 16.53 -10.70
C GLY A 12 -23.36 15.17 -10.73
N GLN A 13 -24.09 14.06 -10.86
CA GLN A 13 -23.55 12.70 -10.93
C GLN A 13 -23.09 12.34 -12.36
N ALA A 14 -22.03 11.54 -12.49
CA ALA A 14 -21.48 11.15 -13.79
C ALA A 14 -22.45 10.29 -14.62
N ALA A 15 -22.52 10.63 -15.90
CA ALA A 15 -23.25 9.91 -16.94
C ALA A 15 -22.34 9.05 -17.84
N ILE A 16 -21.02 9.03 -17.62
CA ILE A 16 -20.06 8.36 -18.52
C ILE A 16 -18.98 7.67 -17.69
N THR A 17 -18.77 6.37 -17.92
CA THR A 17 -17.62 5.63 -17.36
C THR A 17 -16.33 6.12 -17.99
N ILE A 18 -15.23 6.20 -17.21
CA ILE A 18 -13.91 6.53 -17.77
C ILE A 18 -13.59 5.57 -18.92
N SER A 19 -13.12 6.11 -20.04
CA SER A 19 -12.67 5.35 -21.20
C SER A 19 -11.21 5.70 -21.51
N PRO A 20 -10.47 4.87 -22.27
CA PRO A 20 -9.07 5.15 -22.61
C PRO A 20 -8.81 6.50 -23.28
N ILE A 21 -9.85 7.11 -23.87
CA ILE A 21 -9.79 8.40 -24.56
C ILE A 21 -10.35 9.56 -23.73
N HIS A 22 -11.16 9.29 -22.71
CA HIS A 22 -11.89 10.31 -21.96
C HIS A 22 -11.83 10.07 -20.45
N TYR A 23 -11.26 11.04 -19.74
CA TYR A 23 -11.19 11.08 -18.29
C TYR A 23 -12.19 12.11 -17.75
N ASP A 24 -13.09 11.67 -16.87
CA ASP A 24 -13.94 12.52 -16.03
C ASP A 24 -13.95 11.96 -14.61
N LYS A 25 -13.47 12.76 -13.64
CA LYS A 25 -13.39 12.34 -12.23
C LYS A 25 -14.74 11.98 -11.62
N ARG A 26 -15.85 12.53 -12.13
CA ARG A 26 -17.20 12.25 -11.62
C ARG A 26 -17.55 10.76 -11.79
N ALA A 27 -16.99 10.09 -12.78
CA ALA A 27 -17.20 8.65 -12.98
C ALA A 27 -16.72 7.79 -11.79
N LEU A 28 -15.79 8.34 -10.99
CA LEU A 28 -15.27 7.68 -9.80
C LEU A 28 -16.20 7.83 -8.58
N THR A 29 -17.23 8.69 -8.65
CA THR A 29 -18.22 8.84 -7.57
C THR A 29 -19.38 7.85 -7.68
N CYS A 30 -19.40 7.00 -8.70
CA CYS A 30 -20.44 6.00 -8.91
C CYS A 30 -20.57 5.03 -7.72
N THR A 31 -21.81 4.64 -7.43
CA THR A 31 -22.18 3.68 -6.39
C THR A 31 -22.28 2.25 -6.92
N ASP A 32 -22.51 2.09 -8.24
CA ASP A 32 -22.56 0.79 -8.91
C ASP A 32 -21.16 0.14 -8.97
N PRO A 33 -20.99 -1.07 -8.38
CA PRO A 33 -19.68 -1.75 -8.35
C PRO A 33 -19.11 -2.01 -9.75
N LEU A 34 -19.95 -2.36 -10.72
CA LEU A 34 -19.50 -2.70 -12.07
C LEU A 34 -18.96 -1.47 -12.81
N SER A 35 -19.73 -0.39 -12.82
CA SER A 35 -19.35 0.87 -13.48
C SER A 35 -18.12 1.51 -12.85
N LEU A 36 -18.00 1.43 -11.51
CA LEU A 36 -16.83 1.88 -10.77
C LEU A 36 -15.59 1.05 -11.16
N THR A 37 -15.73 -0.28 -11.15
CA THR A 37 -14.64 -1.20 -11.51
C THR A 37 -14.15 -0.95 -12.94
N ASN A 38 -15.07 -0.82 -13.90
CA ASN A 38 -14.72 -0.52 -15.29
C ASN A 38 -13.98 0.82 -15.43
N SER A 39 -14.46 1.86 -14.74
CA SER A 39 -13.82 3.18 -14.76
C SER A 39 -12.41 3.13 -14.18
N LEU A 40 -12.21 2.40 -13.07
CA LEU A 40 -10.90 2.23 -12.44
C LEU A 40 -9.95 1.38 -13.30
N PHE A 41 -10.44 0.36 -14.01
CA PHE A 41 -9.62 -0.40 -14.94
C PHE A 41 -9.12 0.47 -16.09
N ASN A 42 -10.03 1.21 -16.74
CA ASN A 42 -9.64 2.14 -17.81
C ASN A 42 -8.66 3.20 -17.29
N LEU A 43 -8.88 3.73 -16.08
CA LEU A 43 -7.94 4.67 -15.46
C LEU A 43 -6.57 4.05 -15.15
N SER A 44 -6.54 2.80 -14.68
CA SER A 44 -5.28 2.07 -14.45
C SER A 44 -4.49 1.85 -15.75
N TYR A 45 -5.19 1.60 -16.87
CA TYR A 45 -4.60 1.51 -18.19
C TYR A 45 -4.07 2.87 -18.67
N MET A 46 -4.88 3.93 -18.57
CA MET A 46 -4.48 5.29 -18.95
C MET A 46 -3.25 5.76 -18.16
N THR A 47 -3.22 5.51 -16.85
CA THR A 47 -2.04 5.81 -16.03
C THR A 47 -0.85 4.91 -16.33
N SER A 48 -1.02 3.76 -16.97
CA SER A 48 0.08 2.93 -17.45
C SER A 48 0.64 3.41 -18.80
N VAL A 49 -0.20 3.91 -19.71
CA VAL A 49 0.23 4.35 -21.05
C VAL A 49 0.73 5.80 -21.04
N SER A 50 -0.03 6.72 -20.46
CA SER A 50 0.21 8.17 -20.50
C SER A 50 0.33 8.77 -19.10
N THR A 51 1.17 8.15 -18.26
CA THR A 51 1.22 8.40 -16.82
C THR A 51 1.36 9.85 -16.44
N LEU A 52 2.31 10.59 -17.04
CA LEU A 52 2.59 11.98 -16.63
C LEU A 52 1.39 12.90 -16.88
N ARG A 53 0.81 12.84 -18.09
CA ARG A 53 -0.35 13.64 -18.47
C ARG A 53 -1.55 13.37 -17.56
N ILE A 54 -1.88 12.09 -17.36
CA ILE A 54 -3.04 11.70 -16.55
C ILE A 54 -2.79 11.99 -15.07
N ALA A 55 -1.57 11.77 -14.57
CA ALA A 55 -1.20 12.10 -13.20
C ALA A 55 -1.29 13.59 -12.90
N ASP A 56 -0.87 14.46 -13.83
CA ASP A 56 -0.99 15.91 -13.67
C ASP A 56 -2.46 16.35 -13.63
N VAL A 57 -3.34 15.76 -14.45
CA VAL A 57 -4.79 16.00 -14.38
C VAL A 57 -5.34 15.57 -13.02
N LEU A 58 -5.07 14.31 -12.61
CA LEU A 58 -5.51 13.75 -11.33
C LEU A 58 -5.03 14.57 -10.11
N ALA A 59 -3.81 15.12 -10.18
CA ALA A 59 -3.26 15.95 -9.12
C ALA A 59 -3.89 17.35 -9.11
N SER A 60 -4.25 17.89 -10.28
CA SER A 60 -4.78 19.25 -10.39
C SER A 60 -6.26 19.32 -10.02
N ASP A 61 -7.03 18.27 -10.30
CA ASP A 61 -8.48 18.26 -10.13
C ASP A 61 -8.97 17.59 -8.84
N GLY A 62 -8.07 17.06 -8.01
CA GLY A 62 -8.40 16.33 -6.78
C GLY A 62 -8.76 14.85 -6.98
N GLY A 63 -8.47 14.29 -8.16
CA GLY A 63 -8.74 12.90 -8.49
C GLY A 63 -7.91 11.91 -7.66
N LEU A 64 -6.69 12.27 -7.25
CA LEU A 64 -5.87 11.42 -6.37
C LEU A 64 -6.55 11.19 -5.01
N GLU A 65 -7.05 12.26 -4.39
CA GLU A 65 -7.78 12.26 -3.12
C GLU A 65 -9.06 11.41 -3.23
N LEU A 66 -9.74 11.49 -4.38
CA LEU A 66 -10.93 10.69 -4.65
C LEU A 66 -10.60 9.19 -4.76
N ILE A 67 -9.51 8.82 -5.44
CA ILE A 67 -9.05 7.42 -5.51
C ILE A 67 -8.66 6.90 -4.12
N VAL A 68 -7.96 7.70 -3.31
CA VAL A 68 -7.62 7.33 -1.93
C VAL A 68 -8.90 7.13 -1.10
N ARG A 69 -9.90 7.99 -1.25
CA ARG A 69 -11.19 7.84 -0.57
C ARG A 69 -11.92 6.56 -0.99
N ILE A 70 -11.86 6.19 -2.27
CA ILE A 70 -12.42 4.93 -2.77
C ILE A 70 -11.71 3.74 -2.13
N LEU A 71 -10.37 3.73 -2.09
CA LEU A 71 -9.60 2.67 -1.45
C LEU A 71 -9.98 2.51 0.04
N LYS A 72 -10.11 3.62 0.78
CA LYS A 72 -10.57 3.60 2.18
C LYS A 72 -12.00 3.08 2.33
N ARG A 73 -12.89 3.41 1.39
CA ARG A 73 -14.29 2.95 1.40
C ARG A 73 -14.41 1.45 1.11
N LEU A 74 -13.56 0.92 0.21
CA LEU A 74 -13.57 -0.49 -0.16
C LEU A 74 -12.86 -1.36 0.89
N GLY A 75 -11.79 -0.86 1.51
CA GLY A 75 -11.00 -1.59 2.49
C GLY A 75 -10.05 -2.63 1.88
N PRO A 76 -8.96 -3.00 2.57
CA PRO A 76 -7.97 -3.96 2.07
C PRO A 76 -8.44 -5.43 2.14
N THR A 77 -9.38 -5.74 3.04
CA THR A 77 -9.89 -7.09 3.29
C THR A 77 -11.41 -7.07 3.39
N GLU A 78 -12.09 -8.14 2.94
CA GLU A 78 -13.55 -8.32 3.12
C GLU A 78 -13.94 -8.42 4.60
N ARG A 79 -12.97 -8.83 5.45
CA ARG A 79 -13.09 -8.88 6.90
C ARG A 79 -12.75 -7.52 7.50
N GLY A 80 -13.70 -6.60 7.41
CA GLY A 80 -13.74 -5.43 8.28
C GLY A 80 -13.68 -5.84 9.76
N PRO A 81 -13.31 -4.92 10.67
CA PRO A 81 -13.33 -5.19 12.10
C PRO A 81 -14.73 -5.65 12.55
N PRO A 82 -14.83 -6.64 13.45
CA PRO A 82 -16.13 -7.11 13.94
C PRO A 82 -16.91 -5.95 14.55
N GLY A 83 -18.11 -5.67 14.01
CA GLY A 83 -19.04 -4.67 14.54
C GLY A 83 -19.19 -3.37 13.74
N GLN A 84 -18.48 -3.18 12.62
CA GLN A 84 -18.79 -2.06 11.69
C GLN A 84 -19.74 -2.52 10.57
N PRO A 85 -20.76 -1.72 10.21
CA PRO A 85 -21.62 -2.04 9.07
C PRO A 85 -20.76 -2.08 7.81
N HIS A 86 -20.65 -3.26 7.20
CA HIS A 86 -20.03 -3.39 5.89
C HIS A 86 -20.89 -2.62 4.89
N ASN A 87 -20.28 -1.66 4.19
CA ASN A 87 -20.98 -0.99 3.09
C ASN A 87 -21.38 -2.06 2.06
N ALA A 88 -22.60 -1.99 1.52
CA ALA A 88 -23.07 -2.95 0.50
C ALA A 88 -22.10 -3.06 -0.70
N LEU A 89 -21.37 -1.98 -1.00
CA LEU A 89 -20.30 -1.96 -1.99
C LEU A 89 -19.09 -2.81 -1.56
N SER A 90 -18.58 -2.71 -0.33
CA SER A 90 -17.38 -3.46 0.11
C SER A 90 -17.61 -4.99 0.16
N ALA A 91 -18.86 -5.43 0.29
CA ALA A 91 -19.21 -6.85 0.28
C ALA A 91 -19.32 -7.46 -1.14
N HIS A 92 -19.29 -6.63 -2.19
CA HIS A 92 -19.46 -7.10 -3.56
C HIS A 92 -18.14 -7.71 -4.11
N PRO A 93 -18.17 -8.86 -4.82
CA PRO A 93 -16.95 -9.50 -5.33
C PRO A 93 -16.08 -8.60 -6.23
N LEU A 94 -16.72 -7.70 -6.99
CA LEU A 94 -16.03 -6.73 -7.86
C LEU A 94 -15.21 -5.69 -7.09
N SER A 95 -15.50 -5.48 -5.81
CA SER A 95 -14.80 -4.47 -4.99
C SER A 95 -13.33 -4.79 -4.82
N ARG A 96 -12.96 -6.07 -4.83
CA ARG A 96 -11.55 -6.48 -4.83
C ARG A 96 -10.82 -6.03 -6.08
N PHE A 97 -11.46 -6.19 -7.24
CA PHE A 97 -10.93 -5.78 -8.53
C PHE A 97 -10.83 -4.25 -8.64
N ALA A 98 -11.87 -3.54 -8.18
CA ALA A 98 -11.86 -2.08 -8.08
C ALA A 98 -10.70 -1.59 -7.19
N TYR A 99 -10.51 -2.20 -6.02
CA TYR A 99 -9.42 -1.84 -5.11
C TYR A 99 -8.05 -2.05 -5.77
N SER A 100 -7.79 -3.22 -6.36
CA SER A 100 -6.53 -3.51 -7.04
C SER A 100 -6.29 -2.57 -8.23
N ALA A 101 -7.31 -2.23 -9.01
CA ALA A 101 -7.21 -1.28 -10.13
C ALA A 101 -6.90 0.16 -9.64
N ALA A 102 -7.57 0.60 -8.59
CA ALA A 102 -7.31 1.89 -7.94
C ALA A 102 -5.87 1.96 -7.38
N LEU A 103 -5.40 0.91 -6.71
CA LEU A 103 -4.05 0.85 -6.18
C LEU A 103 -3.00 0.81 -7.31
N THR A 104 -3.30 0.11 -8.41
CA THR A 104 -2.46 0.08 -9.62
C THR A 104 -2.33 1.47 -10.22
N CYS A 105 -3.43 2.23 -10.30
CA CYS A 105 -3.41 3.62 -10.76
C CYS A 105 -2.45 4.47 -9.92
N LEU A 106 -2.55 4.43 -8.59
CA LEU A 106 -1.64 5.18 -7.71
C LEU A 106 -0.19 4.68 -7.78
N CYS A 107 0.01 3.38 -7.96
CA CYS A 107 1.32 2.77 -8.15
C CYS A 107 2.01 3.26 -9.44
N ASN A 108 1.28 3.33 -10.54
CA ASN A 108 1.79 3.88 -11.80
C ASN A 108 2.27 5.33 -11.61
N VAL A 109 1.46 6.16 -10.93
CA VAL A 109 1.84 7.55 -10.60
C VAL A 109 3.08 7.58 -9.71
N ALA A 110 3.21 6.70 -8.72
CA ALA A 110 4.38 6.65 -7.84
C ALA A 110 5.67 6.26 -8.59
N ILE A 111 5.59 5.25 -9.46
CA ILE A 111 6.73 4.69 -10.21
C ILE A 111 7.26 5.71 -11.22
N ARG A 112 6.37 6.23 -12.07
CA ARG A 112 6.74 7.06 -13.23
C ARG A 112 6.63 8.56 -12.97
N GLY A 113 5.98 8.96 -11.87
CA GLY A 113 5.79 10.37 -11.52
C GLY A 113 7.06 11.04 -11.00
N ASN A 114 7.11 12.36 -11.20
CA ASN A 114 8.15 13.25 -10.67
C ASN A 114 7.97 13.51 -9.17
N GLN A 115 8.89 14.28 -8.57
CA GLN A 115 8.85 14.58 -7.13
C GLN A 115 7.58 15.33 -6.69
N ARG A 116 7.03 16.22 -7.52
CA ARG A 116 5.77 16.93 -7.25
C ARG A 116 4.60 15.95 -7.14
N LEU A 117 4.45 15.04 -8.10
CA LEU A 117 3.39 14.02 -8.10
C LEU A 117 3.51 13.07 -6.90
N ARG A 118 4.74 12.69 -6.52
CA ARG A 118 4.99 11.84 -5.35
C ARG A 118 4.62 12.52 -4.03
N ARG A 119 4.85 13.84 -3.90
CA ARG A 119 4.36 14.62 -2.75
C ARG A 119 2.82 14.67 -2.74
N ARG A 120 2.20 14.96 -3.88
CA ARG A 120 0.73 14.97 -4.01
C ARG A 120 0.07 13.65 -3.65
N LEU A 121 0.70 12.51 -3.95
CA LEU A 121 0.21 11.20 -3.50
C LEU A 121 0.16 11.09 -1.97
N VAL A 122 1.18 11.61 -1.28
CA VAL A 122 1.26 11.64 0.20
C VAL A 122 0.21 12.58 0.75
N ASP A 123 0.10 13.79 0.19
CA ASP A 123 -0.90 14.79 0.58
C ASP A 123 -2.33 14.25 0.39
N ALA A 124 -2.55 13.46 -0.68
CA ALA A 124 -3.82 12.78 -0.92
C ALA A 124 -4.14 11.67 0.09
N GLY A 125 -3.17 11.26 0.92
CA GLY A 125 -3.37 10.33 2.03
C GLY A 125 -3.02 8.87 1.73
N ILE A 126 -2.26 8.56 0.67
CA ILE A 126 -1.92 7.17 0.29
C ILE A 126 -1.23 6.38 1.41
N VAL A 127 -0.50 7.06 2.30
CA VAL A 127 0.21 6.44 3.42
C VAL A 127 -0.74 5.69 4.35
N THR A 128 -1.94 6.23 4.59
CA THR A 128 -2.95 5.56 5.43
C THR A 128 -3.45 4.28 4.82
N VAL A 129 -3.77 4.29 3.53
CA VAL A 129 -4.22 3.11 2.78
C VAL A 129 -3.15 2.01 2.80
N ILE A 130 -1.89 2.38 2.59
CA ILE A 130 -0.77 1.43 2.62
C ILE A 130 -0.62 0.82 4.01
N ARG A 131 -0.67 1.63 5.07
CA ARG A 131 -0.62 1.14 6.44
C ARG A 131 -1.75 0.15 6.69
N ASP A 132 -3.00 0.52 6.35
CA ASP A 132 -4.18 -0.31 6.61
C ASP A 132 -4.09 -1.66 5.90
N LEU A 133 -3.54 -1.68 4.68
CA LEU A 133 -3.25 -2.90 3.93
C LEU A 133 -2.09 -3.72 4.51
N LEU A 134 -1.05 -3.08 5.06
CA LEU A 134 0.11 -3.80 5.58
C LEU A 134 -0.11 -4.36 6.99
N VAL A 135 -0.98 -3.75 7.80
CA VAL A 135 -1.35 -4.26 9.13
C VAL A 135 -2.05 -5.62 9.06
N THR A 136 -2.76 -5.92 7.97
CA THR A 136 -3.42 -7.22 7.78
C THR A 136 -2.44 -8.34 7.42
N VAL A 137 -1.23 -8.03 6.95
CA VAL A 137 -0.28 -9.03 6.43
C VAL A 137 0.27 -9.98 7.49
N PRO A 138 0.69 -9.54 8.70
CA PRO A 138 1.18 -10.44 9.74
C PRO A 138 0.14 -11.49 10.17
N GLN A 139 -1.14 -11.12 10.22
CA GLN A 139 -2.23 -12.04 10.58
C GLN A 139 -2.41 -13.13 9.53
N GLU A 140 -2.32 -12.78 8.25
CA GLU A 140 -2.42 -13.74 7.15
C GLU A 140 -1.18 -14.62 6.99
N LEU A 141 0.01 -14.05 7.20
CA LEU A 141 1.24 -14.84 7.21
C LEU A 141 1.23 -15.86 8.35
N ALA A 142 0.76 -15.48 9.54
CA ALA A 142 0.58 -16.38 10.67
C ALA A 142 -0.46 -17.47 10.37
N ALA A 143 -1.59 -17.13 9.73
CA ALA A 143 -2.62 -18.09 9.34
C ALA A 143 -2.10 -19.12 8.31
N ASN A 144 -1.30 -18.67 7.34
CA ASN A 144 -0.71 -19.54 6.31
C ASN A 144 0.39 -20.46 6.88
N VAL A 145 1.20 -19.98 7.83
CA VAL A 145 2.21 -20.80 8.52
C VAL A 145 1.57 -21.81 9.47
N ALA A 146 0.40 -21.50 10.05
CA ALA A 146 -0.35 -22.43 10.91
C ALA A 146 -1.08 -23.54 10.14
N GLN A 147 -1.20 -23.45 8.81
CA GLN A 147 -1.84 -24.47 7.97
C GLN A 147 -0.90 -25.06 6.88
N PRO A 148 0.25 -25.65 7.25
CA PRO A 148 1.18 -26.21 6.26
C PRO A 148 0.70 -27.55 5.63
N GLY A 149 -0.43 -28.13 6.08
CA GLY A 149 -0.79 -29.53 5.78
C GLY A 149 -2.14 -29.81 5.12
N ARG A 150 -2.98 -28.81 4.77
CA ARG A 150 -4.33 -29.08 4.19
C ARG A 150 -4.39 -29.18 2.66
N ALA A 151 -3.29 -28.89 1.95
CA ALA A 151 -3.28 -28.88 0.49
C ALA A 151 -3.01 -30.25 -0.16
N GLN A 152 -2.70 -31.30 0.62
CA GLN A 152 -2.43 -32.64 0.10
C GLN A 152 -3.16 -33.68 0.95
N GLY A 153 -4.38 -34.01 0.54
CA GLY A 153 -5.15 -35.13 1.11
C GLY A 153 -6.51 -34.70 1.62
N GLU A 154 -7.49 -34.71 0.72
CA GLU A 154 -8.72 -35.50 0.84
C GLU A 154 -9.69 -35.07 -0.27
N GLY A 155 -10.00 -36.01 -1.16
CA GLY A 155 -10.98 -35.79 -2.22
C GLY A 155 -12.40 -35.87 -1.69
N ARG A 156 -13.26 -34.95 -2.15
CA ARG A 156 -14.51 -35.31 -2.81
C ARG A 156 -15.10 -34.10 -3.54
N ARG A 157 -15.64 -34.42 -4.70
CA ARG A 157 -16.24 -33.53 -5.70
C ARG A 157 -17.47 -32.86 -5.09
N GLU A 158 -17.45 -31.52 -5.06
CA GLU A 158 -18.58 -30.55 -5.00
C GLU A 158 -18.09 -29.29 -4.26
N GLY A 159 -17.40 -28.40 -4.98
CA GLY A 159 -16.83 -27.18 -4.37
C GLY A 159 -15.80 -26.41 -5.22
N GLY A 160 -15.60 -26.77 -6.49
CA GLY A 160 -14.54 -26.19 -7.34
C GLY A 160 -14.62 -24.66 -7.50
N GLY A 161 -15.83 -24.09 -7.48
CA GLY A 161 -16.04 -22.65 -7.61
C GLY A 161 -15.55 -21.84 -6.39
N ALA A 162 -15.84 -22.30 -5.18
CA ALA A 162 -15.46 -21.61 -3.95
C ALA A 162 -13.93 -21.64 -3.72
N ALA A 163 -13.30 -22.79 -4.00
CA ALA A 163 -11.85 -22.93 -3.92
C ALA A 163 -11.12 -22.06 -4.97
N ALA A 164 -11.60 -22.02 -6.21
CA ALA A 164 -11.05 -21.16 -7.26
C ALA A 164 -11.19 -19.67 -6.93
N LEU A 165 -12.33 -19.27 -6.35
CA LEU A 165 -12.55 -17.90 -5.90
C LEU A 165 -11.60 -17.50 -4.76
N ALA A 166 -11.41 -18.39 -3.77
CA ALA A 166 -10.48 -18.15 -2.66
C ALA A 166 -9.02 -18.02 -3.14
N LEU A 167 -8.59 -18.87 -4.08
CA LEU A 167 -7.26 -18.79 -4.69
C LEU A 167 -7.07 -17.48 -5.46
N SER A 168 -8.08 -17.05 -6.21
CA SER A 168 -8.07 -15.77 -6.93
C SER A 168 -7.97 -14.58 -5.95
N GLN A 169 -8.77 -14.58 -4.88
CA GLN A 169 -8.72 -13.56 -3.84
C GLN A 169 -7.35 -13.47 -3.17
N GLN A 170 -6.73 -14.62 -2.86
CA GLN A 170 -5.37 -14.67 -2.31
C GLN A 170 -4.33 -14.09 -3.28
N ALA A 171 -4.44 -14.41 -4.58
CA ALA A 171 -3.54 -13.87 -5.60
C ALA A 171 -3.67 -12.34 -5.74
N HIS A 172 -4.90 -11.81 -5.73
CA HIS A 172 -5.15 -10.38 -5.73
C HIS A 172 -4.57 -9.68 -4.49
N TYR A 173 -4.69 -10.30 -3.32
CA TYR A 173 -4.11 -9.77 -2.09
C TYR A 173 -2.59 -9.70 -2.12
N VAL A 174 -1.90 -10.75 -2.58
CA VAL A 174 -0.44 -10.73 -2.75
C VAL A 174 -0.01 -9.66 -3.75
N ASN A 175 -0.75 -9.49 -4.85
CA ASN A 175 -0.48 -8.44 -5.82
C ASN A 175 -0.63 -7.04 -5.20
N ASP A 176 -1.62 -6.83 -4.35
CA ASP A 176 -1.82 -5.55 -3.68
C ASP A 176 -0.71 -5.22 -2.68
N ILE A 177 -0.22 -6.22 -1.93
CA ILE A 177 0.97 -6.05 -1.10
C ILE A 177 2.16 -5.63 -1.97
N LEU A 178 2.36 -6.29 -3.11
CA LEU A 178 3.44 -5.96 -4.04
C LEU A 178 3.32 -4.51 -4.55
N LEU A 179 2.11 -4.06 -4.91
CA LEU A 179 1.85 -2.68 -5.31
C LEU A 179 2.12 -1.69 -4.17
N ALA A 180 1.68 -1.99 -2.95
CA ALA A 180 1.89 -1.14 -1.78
C ALA A 180 3.39 -0.97 -1.47
N VAL A 181 4.15 -2.05 -1.44
CA VAL A 181 5.60 -2.00 -1.20
C VAL A 181 6.33 -1.28 -2.34
N LYS A 182 5.89 -1.44 -3.61
CA LYS A 182 6.40 -0.64 -4.73
C LYS A 182 6.15 0.85 -4.51
N ILE A 183 4.93 1.25 -4.14
CA ILE A 183 4.59 2.66 -3.85
C ILE A 183 5.54 3.19 -2.77
N VAL A 184 5.69 2.49 -1.64
CA VAL A 184 6.59 2.92 -0.57
C VAL A 184 8.03 3.05 -1.06
N ALA A 185 8.54 2.11 -1.85
CA ALA A 185 9.90 2.16 -2.38
C ALA A 185 10.15 3.43 -3.21
N TYR A 186 9.22 3.79 -4.10
CA TYR A 186 9.38 4.97 -4.96
C TYR A 186 9.13 6.29 -4.23
N LEU A 187 8.23 6.31 -3.26
CA LEU A 187 7.95 7.51 -2.45
C LEU A 187 9.08 7.78 -1.44
N SER A 188 9.54 6.76 -0.72
CA SER A 188 10.61 6.86 0.30
C SER A 188 12.00 7.20 -0.24
N LYS A 189 12.18 7.18 -1.57
CA LYS A 189 13.42 7.64 -2.22
C LYS A 189 13.75 9.09 -1.85
N TYR A 190 12.74 9.94 -1.67
CA TYR A 190 12.89 11.35 -1.32
C TYR A 190 12.73 11.57 0.19
N HIS A 191 13.63 12.35 0.79
CA HIS A 191 13.62 12.61 2.24
C HIS A 191 12.29 13.21 2.72
N SER A 192 11.82 14.28 2.08
CA SER A 192 10.58 15.00 2.44
C SER A 192 9.33 14.11 2.47
N VAL A 193 9.35 13.00 1.73
CA VAL A 193 8.22 12.06 1.66
C VAL A 193 8.46 10.87 2.60
N ARG A 194 9.72 10.45 2.76
CA ARG A 194 10.10 9.36 3.66
C ARG A 194 9.72 9.63 5.12
N THR A 195 9.84 10.87 5.58
CA THR A 195 9.46 11.28 6.94
C THR A 195 7.99 10.98 7.25
N ALA A 196 7.09 11.12 6.28
CA ALA A 196 5.67 10.81 6.42
C ALA A 196 5.41 9.32 6.71
N PHE A 197 6.27 8.41 6.24
CA PHE A 197 6.16 6.97 6.54
C PHE A 197 6.66 6.62 7.94
N HIS A 198 7.62 7.39 8.47
CA HIS A 198 8.15 7.21 9.83
C HIS A 198 7.24 7.78 10.91
N SER A 199 6.71 8.99 10.69
CA SER A 199 6.02 9.80 11.71
C SER A 199 4.51 9.89 11.54
N GLY A 200 3.98 9.50 10.38
CA GLY A 200 2.61 9.83 9.99
C GLY A 200 1.53 9.25 10.90
N TYR A 201 1.75 8.07 11.52
CA TYR A 201 0.69 7.34 12.23
C TYR A 201 1.23 6.42 13.35
N PRO A 202 1.24 6.86 14.62
CA PRO A 202 1.53 5.98 15.76
C PRO A 202 0.41 4.93 15.96
N PRO A 203 0.71 3.73 16.51
CA PRO A 203 1.99 3.34 17.13
C PRO A 203 3.02 2.74 16.17
N HIS A 204 2.64 2.39 14.93
CA HIS A 204 3.50 1.65 14.01
C HIS A 204 3.94 2.47 12.81
N ASN A 205 5.26 2.57 12.65
CA ASN A 205 5.89 3.06 11.44
C ASN A 205 5.63 2.09 10.28
N VAL A 206 5.31 2.60 9.09
CA VAL A 206 5.06 1.75 7.90
C VAL A 206 6.25 0.84 7.59
N PHE A 207 7.49 1.27 7.84
CA PHE A 207 8.68 0.44 7.65
C PHE A 207 8.75 -0.75 8.62
N GLN A 208 8.21 -0.63 9.84
CA GLN A 208 8.12 -1.76 10.77
C GLN A 208 7.16 -2.84 10.25
N LEU A 209 6.09 -2.44 9.54
CA LEU A 209 5.16 -3.36 8.89
C LEU A 209 5.77 -4.05 7.65
N ILE A 210 6.69 -3.39 6.97
CA ILE A 210 7.38 -3.92 5.78
C ILE A 210 8.54 -4.84 6.16
N GLU A 211 9.17 -4.64 7.32
CA GLU A 211 10.35 -5.41 7.71
C GLU A 211 10.14 -6.94 7.73
N PRO A 212 9.03 -7.49 8.24
CA PRO A 212 8.72 -8.92 8.14
C PRO A 212 8.66 -9.46 6.70
N LEU A 213 8.30 -8.59 5.73
CA LEU A 213 8.21 -8.96 4.31
C LEU A 213 9.57 -9.18 3.66
N THR A 214 10.67 -8.86 4.36
CA THR A 214 12.04 -9.15 3.90
C THR A 214 12.42 -10.62 4.10
N SER A 215 11.62 -11.40 4.84
CA SER A 215 11.89 -12.81 5.08
C SER A 215 11.84 -13.66 3.81
N SER A 216 12.53 -14.80 3.82
CA SER A 216 12.52 -15.77 2.71
C SER A 216 11.17 -16.45 2.50
N LEU A 217 10.25 -16.35 3.48
CA LEU A 217 8.89 -16.88 3.41
C LEU A 217 8.00 -16.11 2.41
N MET A 218 8.38 -14.88 2.07
CA MET A 218 7.67 -14.06 1.09
C MET A 218 8.10 -14.36 -0.35
N SER A 219 7.18 -14.08 -1.28
CA SER A 219 7.46 -14.16 -2.71
C SER A 219 8.69 -13.31 -3.07
N THR A 220 9.48 -13.80 -4.03
CA THR A 220 10.75 -13.17 -4.40
C THR A 220 10.59 -11.71 -4.80
N GLU A 221 9.50 -11.35 -5.48
CA GLU A 221 9.22 -9.97 -5.87
C GLU A 221 8.88 -9.08 -4.68
N VAL A 222 7.97 -9.51 -3.80
CA VAL A 222 7.60 -8.74 -2.60
C VAL A 222 8.84 -8.52 -1.72
N ARG A 223 9.62 -9.58 -1.49
CA ARG A 223 10.86 -9.52 -0.72
C ARG A 223 11.85 -8.52 -1.32
N ARG A 224 12.05 -8.54 -2.64
CA ARG A 224 12.96 -7.61 -3.34
C ARG A 224 12.57 -6.15 -3.10
N TRP A 225 11.29 -5.82 -3.25
CA TRP A 225 10.81 -4.44 -3.03
C TRP A 225 10.81 -4.05 -1.55
N ALA A 226 10.54 -5.00 -0.64
CA ALA A 226 10.60 -4.75 0.81
C ALA A 226 12.03 -4.39 1.25
N VAL A 227 13.04 -5.10 0.74
CA VAL A 227 14.45 -4.77 0.98
C VAL A 227 14.79 -3.35 0.51
N ILE A 228 14.26 -2.90 -0.63
CA ILE A 228 14.47 -1.54 -1.13
C ILE A 228 13.82 -0.52 -0.19
N CYS A 229 12.59 -0.77 0.29
CA CYS A 229 11.91 0.08 1.26
C CYS A 229 12.72 0.23 2.53
N MET A 230 13.18 -0.88 3.11
CA MET A 230 13.99 -0.85 4.32
C MET A 230 15.31 -0.10 4.08
N ARG A 231 15.97 -0.27 2.93
CA ARG A 231 17.19 0.50 2.61
C ARG A 231 16.93 1.99 2.46
N ASN A 232 15.78 2.38 1.92
CA ASN A 232 15.38 3.78 1.78
C ASN A 232 15.05 4.40 3.13
N ALA A 233 14.41 3.66 4.04
CA ALA A 233 14.00 4.12 5.37
C ALA A 233 15.13 4.79 6.16
N PHE A 234 16.36 4.26 6.04
CA PHE A 234 17.56 4.70 6.73
C PHE A 234 18.55 5.44 5.81
N LYS A 235 18.10 5.89 4.64
CA LYS A 235 18.96 6.68 3.74
C LYS A 235 19.19 8.06 4.37
N ARG A 236 20.46 8.47 4.47
CA ARG A 236 20.84 9.81 4.95
C ARG A 236 20.32 10.89 4.01
N ASP A 237 19.98 12.05 4.56
CA ASP A 237 19.75 13.22 3.73
C ASP A 237 21.10 13.72 3.18
N SER A 238 21.12 14.10 1.91
CA SER A 238 22.33 14.57 1.23
C SER A 238 22.56 16.08 1.43
N GLY A 239 21.58 16.81 1.98
CA GLY A 239 21.64 18.26 2.17
C GLY A 239 21.89 18.71 3.61
N THR A 240 21.53 17.90 4.61
CA THR A 240 21.73 18.21 6.03
C THR A 240 22.20 16.95 6.76
N GLY A 241 23.30 17.05 7.51
CA GLY A 241 23.94 15.94 8.21
C GLY A 241 23.17 15.44 9.44
N GLU A 242 21.83 15.44 9.43
CA GLU A 242 21.04 14.99 10.57
C GLU A 242 20.77 13.48 10.51
N GLU A 243 21.13 12.82 11.60
CA GLU A 243 21.03 11.38 11.81
C GLU A 243 19.60 11.01 12.19
N VAL A 244 18.83 10.42 11.27
CA VAL A 244 17.54 9.80 11.62
C VAL A 244 17.84 8.46 12.32
N ALA A 245 17.89 8.49 13.64
CA ALA A 245 17.93 7.29 14.47
C ALA A 245 16.61 6.52 14.33
N ALA A 246 16.69 5.20 14.14
CA ALA A 246 15.51 4.35 14.23
C ALA A 246 15.37 3.83 15.65
N GLY A 247 14.29 4.24 16.30
CA GLY A 247 13.87 3.77 17.61
C GLY A 247 12.79 4.69 18.14
N GLU A 248 11.53 4.26 17.97
CA GLU A 248 10.28 4.76 18.59
C GLU A 248 9.95 6.27 18.56
N PRO A 249 8.64 6.63 18.61
CA PRO A 249 8.22 8.02 18.63
C PRO A 249 8.39 8.62 20.03
N SER A 250 8.88 9.86 20.07
CA SER A 250 8.99 10.78 21.21
C SER A 250 10.02 10.46 22.30
N LEU A 251 11.15 11.18 22.28
CA LEU A 251 11.85 11.59 23.50
C LEU A 251 11.92 13.13 23.52
N PRO A 252 11.56 13.77 24.65
CA PRO A 252 11.62 15.22 24.78
C PRO A 252 13.07 15.69 24.90
N SER A 253 13.32 16.89 24.39
CA SER A 253 14.57 17.62 24.53
C SER A 253 14.79 18.04 25.98
N SER A 254 15.43 17.19 26.79
CA SER A 254 16.17 17.59 27.99
C SER A 254 17.08 16.48 28.51
N SER A 255 18.38 16.77 28.53
CA SER A 255 19.45 16.23 29.40
C SER A 255 19.75 14.72 29.55
N ASP A 256 19.01 13.78 28.96
CA ASP A 256 19.37 12.34 29.03
C ASP A 256 19.27 11.64 27.66
N ALA A 257 20.15 11.98 26.73
CA ALA A 257 20.25 11.22 25.48
C ALA A 257 20.80 9.81 25.78
N PRO A 258 20.05 8.72 25.53
CA PRO A 258 20.57 7.37 25.72
C PRO A 258 21.80 7.20 24.83
N ARG A 259 22.94 6.83 25.43
CA ARG A 259 24.21 6.60 24.72
C ARG A 259 23.94 5.75 23.49
N GLN A 260 23.98 6.36 22.30
CA GLN A 260 23.73 5.66 21.05
C GLN A 260 24.73 4.50 20.93
N PHE A 261 24.24 3.26 20.92
CA PHE A 261 25.09 2.09 20.70
C PHE A 261 25.52 2.05 19.22
N SER A 262 26.58 1.29 18.93
CA SER A 262 27.29 1.35 17.65
C SER A 262 26.39 1.10 16.42
N LYS A 263 26.63 1.88 15.36
CA LYS A 263 26.08 1.65 14.02
C LYS A 263 26.35 0.21 13.59
N CYS A 264 25.43 -0.40 12.84
CA CYS A 264 25.66 -1.74 12.31
C CYS A 264 26.99 -1.78 11.52
N SER A 265 27.90 -2.65 11.92
CA SER A 265 29.25 -2.76 11.33
C SER A 265 29.23 -3.09 9.83
N ARG A 266 28.18 -3.78 9.37
CA ARG A 266 28.03 -4.21 7.98
C ARG A 266 27.45 -3.13 7.08
N CYS A 267 26.24 -2.63 7.38
CA CYS A 267 25.55 -1.67 6.50
C CYS A 267 25.82 -0.20 6.86
N ARG A 268 26.25 0.10 8.09
CA ARG A 268 26.51 1.45 8.63
C ARG A 268 25.33 2.44 8.53
N ARG A 269 24.11 1.94 8.27
CA ARG A 269 22.86 2.72 8.12
C ARG A 269 21.99 2.69 9.37
N VAL A 270 21.87 1.52 9.98
CA VAL A 270 21.04 1.31 11.18
C VAL A 270 21.85 1.62 12.42
N THR A 271 21.25 2.40 13.31
CA THR A 271 21.75 2.68 14.67
C THR A 271 20.87 1.92 15.67
N TYR A 272 21.46 1.44 16.75
CA TYR A 272 20.73 0.78 17.84
C TYR A 272 20.95 1.54 19.14
N CYS A 273 20.02 1.46 20.07
CA CYS A 273 20.22 2.00 21.42
C CYS A 273 21.04 1.06 22.31
N SER A 274 21.10 -0.25 22.01
CA SER A 274 21.86 -1.23 22.80
C SER A 274 22.23 -2.48 21.99
N LYS A 275 23.16 -3.29 22.54
CA LYS A 275 23.52 -4.62 22.00
C LYS A 275 22.35 -5.61 22.06
N ILE A 276 21.44 -5.44 23.03
CA ILE A 276 20.22 -6.25 23.17
C ILE A 276 19.29 -5.96 22.00
N CYS A 277 19.04 -4.68 21.70
CA CYS A 277 18.22 -4.26 20.56
C CYS A 277 18.85 -4.69 19.22
N GLN A 278 20.19 -4.63 19.10
CA GLN A 278 20.88 -5.16 17.92
C GLN A 278 20.61 -6.66 17.74
N ARG A 279 20.74 -7.47 18.80
CA ARG A 279 20.50 -8.92 18.75
C ARG A 279 19.04 -9.24 18.45
N SER A 280 18.10 -8.51 19.05
CA SER A 280 16.66 -8.68 18.85
C SER A 280 16.22 -8.33 17.43
N ALA A 281 16.75 -7.25 16.83
CA ALA A 281 16.42 -6.84 15.46
C ALA A 281 17.13 -7.67 14.37
N TRP A 282 18.23 -8.36 14.70
CA TRP A 282 19.06 -9.08 13.73
C TRP A 282 18.33 -10.14 12.88
N PRO A 283 17.37 -10.94 13.38
CA PRO A 283 16.65 -11.93 12.59
C PRO A 283 15.97 -11.36 11.35
N LEU A 284 15.50 -10.11 11.41
CA LEU A 284 14.91 -9.42 10.26
C LEU A 284 15.93 -8.55 9.53
N HIS A 285 16.75 -7.78 10.27
CA HIS A 285 17.74 -6.89 9.67
C HIS A 285 18.73 -7.63 8.77
N LYS A 286 19.15 -8.86 9.12
CA LYS A 286 20.08 -9.65 8.29
C LYS A 286 19.60 -9.83 6.84
N ASN A 287 18.28 -9.78 6.59
CA ASN A 287 17.69 -9.99 5.27
C ASN A 287 17.88 -8.80 4.33
N TRP A 288 18.12 -7.60 4.87
CA TRP A 288 18.31 -6.37 4.09
C TRP A 288 19.62 -5.63 4.41
N CYS A 289 20.43 -6.19 5.33
CA CYS A 289 21.75 -5.72 5.72
C CYS A 289 22.81 -6.06 4.66
N LEU A 290 23.02 -5.12 3.72
CA LEU A 290 24.10 -5.19 2.73
C LEU A 290 25.08 -4.03 2.94
N LYS A 291 26.34 -4.23 2.54
CA LYS A 291 27.35 -3.17 2.50
C LYS A 291 26.91 -2.04 1.56
#